data_AF-A0A3B0YRI6-F1
#
_entry.id   AF-A0A3B0YRI6-F1
#
_cell.length_a   1.000
_cell.length_b   1.000
_cell.length_c   1.000
_cell.angle_alpha   90.00
_cell.angle_beta   90.00
_cell.angle_gamma   90.00
#
_symmetry.space_group_name_H-M   'P 1'
#
loop_
_entity.id
_entity.type
_entity.pdbx_description
1 polymer ?
#
loop_
_entity_poly.entity_id
_entity_poly.type
_entity_poly.pdbx_seq_one_letter_code
_entity_poly.pdbx_strand_id
1 'polypeptide(L)'
;MAKNPYLIPGTDILKNRLDITNKEELNLRERLASAGRIEQLQRQPFPTPLDYEALKKIHHIIFQDLYDWAGKPRTIGITKPEPLLSGNSVEYPIPIPIIHNQR
;
A
#
# COMPACT_ATOMS: atom_id res chain seq x y z
N MET A 1 -13.96 -14.50 -10.19
CA MET A 1 -13.00 -13.95 -9.20
C MET A 1 -12.77 -12.48 -9.54
N ALA A 2 -12.99 -11.56 -8.61
CA ALA A 2 -12.77 -10.13 -8.87
C ALA A 2 -11.28 -9.86 -9.11
N LYS A 3 -10.95 -9.17 -10.20
CA LYS A 3 -9.57 -8.83 -10.56
C LYS A 3 -9.03 -7.82 -9.53
N ASN A 4 -8.01 -8.19 -8.77
CA ASN A 4 -7.35 -7.28 -7.85
C ASN A 4 -6.56 -6.23 -8.66
N PRO A 5 -6.91 -4.93 -8.59
CA PRO A 5 -6.27 -3.90 -9.42
C PRO A 5 -4.81 -3.66 -9.04
N TYR A 6 -4.40 -4.05 -7.84
CA TYR A 6 -3.05 -3.87 -7.30
C TYR A 6 -2.07 -4.96 -7.70
N LEU A 7 -2.54 -6.11 -8.22
CA LEU A 7 -1.67 -7.24 -8.57
C LEU A 7 -1.35 -7.28 -10.07
N ILE A 8 -0.15 -7.75 -10.40
CA ILE A 8 0.22 -8.11 -11.76
C ILE A 8 -0.68 -9.29 -12.18
N PRO A 9 -1.36 -9.22 -13.35
CA PRO A 9 -2.31 -10.25 -13.77
C PRO A 9 -1.69 -11.67 -13.75
N GLY A 10 -2.39 -12.61 -13.12
CA GLY A 10 -1.94 -14.00 -13.01
C GLY A 10 -0.92 -14.27 -11.90
N THR A 11 -0.62 -13.28 -11.05
CA THR A 11 0.34 -13.42 -9.94
C THR A 11 -0.22 -12.85 -8.64
N ASP A 12 0.49 -13.09 -7.53
CA ASP A 12 0.29 -12.50 -6.21
C ASP A 12 1.27 -11.34 -5.93
N ILE A 13 1.88 -10.80 -6.98
CA ILE A 13 2.89 -9.73 -6.92
C ILE A 13 2.23 -8.38 -7.17
N LEU A 14 2.55 -7.39 -6.34
CA LEU A 14 2.04 -6.03 -6.49
C LEU A 14 2.61 -5.37 -7.75
N LYS A 15 1.75 -4.68 -8.51
CA LYS A 15 2.17 -3.75 -9.55
C LYS A 15 3.04 -2.67 -8.91
N ASN A 16 4.21 -2.45 -9.51
CA ASN A 16 5.22 -1.54 -9.00
C ASN A 16 5.88 -0.81 -10.17
N ARG A 17 6.46 0.37 -9.89
CA ARG A 17 7.07 1.27 -10.88
C ARG A 17 8.39 0.76 -11.44
N LEU A 18 8.92 -0.33 -10.89
CA LEU A 18 10.19 -0.94 -11.29
C LEU A 18 9.99 -2.17 -12.19
N ASP A 19 8.74 -2.50 -12.54
CA ASP A 19 8.36 -3.67 -13.35
C ASP A 19 8.90 -5.00 -12.79
N ILE A 20 9.13 -5.09 -11.49
CA ILE A 20 9.65 -6.29 -10.84
C ILE A 20 8.55 -7.35 -10.77
N THR A 21 8.85 -8.53 -11.33
CA THR A 21 7.97 -9.72 -11.36
C THR A 21 8.48 -10.85 -10.46
N ASN A 22 9.53 -10.63 -9.68
CA ASN A 22 10.02 -11.56 -8.67
C ASN A 22 9.61 -11.07 -7.27
N LYS A 23 8.91 -11.93 -6.51
CA LYS A 23 8.37 -11.58 -5.18
C LYS A 23 9.47 -11.19 -4.19
N GLU A 24 10.55 -11.95 -4.12
CA GLU A 24 11.64 -11.71 -3.17
C GLU A 24 12.43 -10.45 -3.53
N GLU A 25 12.65 -10.22 -4.83
CA GLU A 25 13.28 -8.98 -5.27
C GLU A 25 12.41 -7.77 -4.91
N LEU A 26 11.10 -7.83 -5.17
CA LEU A 26 10.18 -6.74 -4.82
C LEU A 26 10.19 -6.48 -3.31
N ASN A 27 10.15 -7.53 -2.48
CA ASN A 27 10.21 -7.42 -1.02
C ASN A 27 11.52 -6.78 -0.53
N LEU A 28 12.65 -7.08 -1.19
CA LEU A 28 13.94 -6.47 -0.86
C LEU A 28 13.96 -4.98 -1.24
N ARG A 29 13.52 -4.65 -2.45
CA ARG A 29 13.46 -3.25 -2.92
C ARG A 29 12.52 -2.41 -2.07
N GLU A 30 11.36 -2.95 -1.70
CA GLU A 30 10.40 -2.29 -0.81
C GLU A 30 11.00 -1.96 0.54
N ARG A 31 11.67 -2.93 1.18
CA ARG A 31 12.32 -2.71 2.48
C ARG A 31 13.40 -1.65 2.41
N LEU A 32 14.26 -1.67 1.39
CA LEU A 32 15.33 -0.69 1.24
C LEU A 32 14.80 0.72 0.96
N ALA A 33 13.83 0.85 0.03
CA ALA A 33 13.24 2.15 -0.31
C ALA A 33 12.48 2.76 0.87
N SER A 34 11.61 1.95 1.52
CA SER A 34 10.83 2.42 2.67
C SER A 34 11.72 2.82 3.85
N ALA A 35 12.78 2.06 4.15
CA ALA A 35 13.72 2.41 5.21
C ALA A 35 14.39 3.78 4.97
N GLY A 36 14.88 4.04 3.75
CA GLY A 36 15.48 5.34 3.41
C GLY A 36 14.51 6.50 3.52
N ARG A 37 13.24 6.31 3.12
CA ARG A 37 12.20 7.34 3.24
C ARG A 37 11.76 7.59 4.68
N ILE A 38 11.70 6.55 5.50
CA ILE A 38 11.42 6.68 6.94
C ILE A 38 12.55 7.46 7.63
N GLU A 39 13.82 7.17 7.31
CA GLU A 39 14.95 7.93 7.83
C GLU A 39 14.86 9.42 7.43
N GLN A 40 14.51 9.70 6.17
CA GLN A 40 14.29 11.06 5.69
C GLN A 40 13.16 11.77 6.45
N LEU A 41 12.03 11.08 6.67
CA LEU A 41 10.88 11.62 7.43
C LEU A 41 11.25 11.99 8.85
N GLN A 42 12.08 11.19 9.52
CA GLN A 42 12.53 11.47 10.90
C GLN A 42 13.38 12.74 11.02
N ARG A 43 14.00 13.18 9.92
CA ARG A 43 14.83 14.40 9.87
C ARG A 43 14.02 15.66 9.52
N GLN A 44 12.74 15.52 9.17
CA GLN A 44 11.87 16.63 8.76
C GLN A 44 10.78 16.91 9.79
N PRO A 45 10.25 18.15 9.85
CA PRO A 45 9.07 18.45 10.64
C PRO A 45 7.91 17.55 10.21
N PHE A 46 7.29 16.88 11.19
CA PHE A 46 6.17 15.99 10.93
C PHE A 46 4.91 16.80 10.57
N PRO A 47 4.03 16.29 9.67
CA PRO A 47 2.78 16.98 9.39
C PRO A 47 1.93 17.11 10.66
N THR A 48 1.51 18.33 10.99
CA THR A 48 0.59 18.63 12.10
C THR A 48 -0.65 19.38 11.58
N PRO A 49 -1.86 19.01 12.02
CA PRO A 49 -2.18 17.90 12.92
C PRO A 49 -1.94 16.52 12.28
N LEU A 50 -1.76 15.48 13.11
CA LEU A 50 -1.68 14.10 12.65
C LEU A 50 -3.08 13.56 12.37
N ASP A 51 -3.64 13.96 11.24
CA ASP A 51 -4.96 13.57 10.76
C ASP A 51 -4.87 12.57 9.60
N TYR A 52 -6.01 12.26 8.99
CA TYR A 52 -6.08 11.33 7.86
C TYR A 52 -5.29 11.83 6.63
N GLU A 53 -5.24 13.14 6.38
CA GLU A 53 -4.47 13.72 5.29
C GLU A 53 -2.97 13.59 5.56
N ALA A 54 -2.54 13.81 6.80
CA ALA A 54 -1.18 13.55 7.24
C ALA A 54 -0.79 12.07 7.03
N LEU A 55 -1.66 11.13 7.39
CA LEU A 55 -1.42 9.69 7.18
C LEU A 55 -1.25 9.34 5.69
N LYS A 56 -2.09 9.91 4.81
CA LYS A 56 -1.93 9.73 3.36
C LYS A 56 -0.61 10.30 2.85
N LYS A 57 -0.18 11.48 3.33
CA LYS A 57 1.11 12.08 2.97
C LYS A 57 2.28 11.21 3.43
N ILE A 58 2.23 10.70 4.66
CA ILE A 58 3.26 9.80 5.19
C ILE A 58 3.34 8.52 4.35
N HIS A 59 2.19 7.90 4.06
CA HIS A 59 2.13 6.74 3.17
C HIS A 59 2.67 7.06 1.77
N HIS A 60 2.39 8.24 1.23
CA HIS A 60 2.97 8.66 -0.04
C HIS A 60 4.51 8.70 0.07
N ILE A 61 5.05 9.41 1.05
CA ILE A 61 6.50 9.59 1.20
C ILE A 61 7.23 8.25 1.35
N ILE A 62 6.67 7.30 2.11
CA ILE A 62 7.28 5.98 2.33
C ILE A 62 7.32 5.14 1.04
N PHE A 63 6.31 5.24 0.18
CA PHE A 63 6.09 4.28 -0.91
C PHE A 63 6.09 4.89 -2.34
N GLN A 64 6.25 6.20 -2.48
CA GLN A 64 6.16 6.94 -3.76
C GLN A 64 7.09 6.41 -4.86
N ASP A 65 8.23 5.83 -4.48
CA ASP A 65 9.23 5.31 -5.42
C ASP A 65 8.82 3.96 -6.04
N LEU A 66 7.87 3.25 -5.42
CA LEU A 66 7.51 1.87 -5.79
C LEU A 66 6.09 1.74 -6.30
N TYR A 67 5.13 2.50 -5.77
CA TYR A 67 3.71 2.26 -6.03
C TYR A 67 2.97 3.52 -6.53
N ASP A 68 2.29 3.42 -7.67
CA ASP A 68 1.47 4.53 -8.24
C ASP A 68 0.27 4.93 -7.37
N TRP A 69 -0.08 4.07 -6.42
CA TRP A 69 -1.14 4.26 -5.44
C TRP A 69 -0.62 4.70 -4.07
N ALA A 70 0.67 5.02 -3.93
CA ALA A 70 1.22 5.54 -2.69
C ALA A 70 0.45 6.81 -2.24
N GLY A 71 -0.10 6.75 -1.02
CA GLY A 71 -0.91 7.83 -0.43
C GLY A 71 -2.39 7.80 -0.80
N LYS A 72 -2.85 6.80 -1.57
CA LYS A 72 -4.26 6.62 -1.92
C LYS A 72 -4.92 5.54 -1.05
N PRO A 73 -6.17 5.73 -0.59
CA PRO A 73 -6.90 4.67 0.09
C PRO A 73 -7.13 3.46 -0.82
N ARG A 74 -7.28 2.29 -0.20
CA ARG A 74 -7.65 1.06 -0.91
C ARG A 74 -9.07 1.14 -1.46
N THR A 75 -9.27 0.51 -2.61
CA THR A 75 -10.57 0.49 -3.30
C THR A 75 -11.27 -0.86 -3.28
N ILE A 76 -10.62 -1.88 -2.69
CA ILE A 76 -11.16 -3.23 -2.53
C ILE A 76 -11.05 -3.68 -1.07
N GLY A 77 -11.85 -4.68 -0.71
CA GLY A 77 -11.75 -5.37 0.58
C GLY A 77 -10.40 -6.10 0.69
N ILE A 78 -9.91 -6.24 1.91
CA ILE A 78 -8.70 -6.99 2.21
C ILE A 78 -8.97 -7.97 3.35
N THR A 79 -8.21 -9.05 3.38
CA THR A 79 -8.13 -9.99 4.50
C THR A 79 -6.66 -10.18 4.84
N LYS A 80 -6.36 -10.33 6.13
CA LYS A 80 -5.01 -10.59 6.61
C LYS A 80 -5.09 -11.72 7.64
N PRO A 81 -4.43 -12.87 7.41
CA PRO A 81 -4.45 -13.94 8.39
C PRO A 81 -3.68 -13.52 9.63
N GLU A 82 -4.30 -13.66 10.82
CA GLU A 82 -3.66 -13.37 12.10
C GLU A 82 -3.38 -14.67 12.88
N PRO A 83 -2.12 -14.96 13.25
CA PRO A 83 -1.77 -16.19 13.98
C PRO A 83 -2.51 -16.33 15.32
N LEU A 84 -2.72 -15.22 16.03
CA LEU A 84 -3.46 -15.18 17.30
C LEU A 84 -4.95 -15.50 17.12
N LEU A 85 -5.47 -15.37 15.90
CA LEU A 85 -6.86 -15.67 15.54
C LEU A 85 -6.96 -16.98 14.77
N SER A 86 -5.99 -17.89 14.93
CA SER A 86 -5.93 -19.18 14.22
C SER A 86 -6.00 -19.03 12.68
N GLY A 87 -5.42 -17.95 12.14
CA GLY A 87 -5.41 -17.66 10.71
C GLY A 87 -6.62 -16.86 10.22
N ASN A 88 -7.60 -16.56 11.09
CA ASN A 88 -8.71 -15.69 10.75
C ASN A 88 -8.26 -14.22 10.61
N SER A 89 -8.99 -13.45 9.81
CA SER A 89 -8.79 -12.00 9.66
C SER A 89 -9.71 -11.24 10.59
N VAL A 90 -9.25 -10.09 11.09
CA VAL A 90 -10.16 -9.07 11.62
C VAL A 90 -10.99 -8.47 10.49
N GLU A 91 -12.18 -7.96 10.82
CA GLU A 91 -12.98 -7.20 9.86
C GLU A 91 -12.36 -5.84 9.62
N TYR A 92 -12.14 -5.50 8.35
CA TYR A 92 -11.70 -4.19 7.93
C TYR A 92 -12.90 -3.35 7.45
N PRO A 93 -12.88 -2.02 7.63
CA PRO A 93 -13.95 -1.14 7.13
C PRO A 93 -14.21 -1.31 5.64
N ILE A 94 -15.43 -1.02 5.18
CA ILE A 94 -15.74 -1.07 3.75
C ILE A 94 -14.86 -0.05 3.02
N PRO A 95 -14.10 -0.45 1.98
CA PRO A 95 -13.29 0.48 1.19
C PRO A 95 -14.16 1.50 0.48
N ILE A 96 -13.59 2.67 0.18
CA ILE A 96 -14.24 3.62 -0.73
C ILE A 96 -14.15 3.02 -2.15
N PRO A 97 -15.26 2.65 -2.80
CA PRO A 97 -15.21 2.04 -4.11
C PRO A 97 -14.74 3.04 -5.17
N ILE A 98 -14.10 2.55 -6.24
CA ILE A 98 -13.89 3.37 -7.45
C ILE A 98 -15.26 3.59 -8.07
N ILE A 99 -15.86 4.77 -7.82
CA ILE A 99 -17.04 5.19 -8.57
C ILE A 99 -16.57 5.38 -10.02
N HIS A 100 -16.84 4.40 -10.88
CA HIS A 100 -16.68 4.61 -12.32
C HIS A 100 -17.76 5.61 -12.73
N ASN A 101 -17.41 6.90 -12.74
CA ASN A 101 -18.22 7.90 -13.42
C ASN A 101 -18.03 7.64 -14.92
N GLN A 102 -18.79 6.70 -15.47
CA GLN A 102 -18.95 6.58 -16.90
C GLN A 102 -19.91 7.69 -17.33
N ARG A 103 -19.33 8.76 -17.86
CA ARG A 103 -19.98 9.62 -18.86
C ARG A 103 -19.18 9.50 -20.14
#